data_AF-A0A2V7PJ48-F1
#
_entry.id   AF-A0A2V7PJ48-F1
#
_cell.length_a   1.000
_cell.length_b   1.000
_cell.length_c   1.000
_cell.angle_alpha   90.00
_cell.angle_beta   90.00
_cell.angle_gamma   90.00
#
_symmetry.space_group_name_H-M   'P 1'
#
loop_
_entity.id
_entity.type
_entity.pdbx_description
1 polymer ?
#
loop_
_entity_poly.entity_id
_entity_poly.type
_entity_poly.pdbx_seq_one_letter_code
_entity_poly.pdbx_strand_id
1 'polypeptide(L)' 'MTIKALRARKGMTQEQVAKKAKVTKFYVSQLETGLRKNPSLPVLRRLAKALGVPVTELLE' A
#
# COMPACT_ATOMS: atom_id res chain seq x y z
N MET A 1 -2.16 10.34 -4.56
CA MET A 1 -3.24 9.34 -4.90
C MET A 1 -3.41 8.33 -3.77
N THR A 2 -4.60 7.73 -3.54
CA THR A 2 -4.74 6.73 -2.44
C THR A 2 -4.15 5.36 -2.82
N ILE A 3 -3.71 4.58 -1.81
CA ILE A 3 -3.24 3.19 -1.98
C ILE A 3 -4.27 2.33 -2.73
N LYS A 4 -5.56 2.54 -2.44
CA LYS A 4 -6.67 1.84 -3.11
C LYS A 4 -6.70 2.15 -4.61
N ALA A 5 -6.54 3.41 -5.00
CA ALA A 5 -6.53 3.82 -6.40
C ALA A 5 -5.32 3.24 -7.14
N LEU A 6 -4.13 3.30 -6.54
CA LEU A 6 -2.91 2.72 -7.11
C LEU A 6 -3.03 1.21 -7.31
N ARG A 7 -3.57 0.51 -6.32
CA ARG A 7 -3.84 -0.94 -6.39
C ARG A 7 -4.83 -1.26 -7.52
N ALA A 8 -5.94 -0.53 -7.61
CA ALA A 8 -6.98 -0.75 -8.61
C ALA A 8 -6.47 -0.51 -10.04
N ARG A 9 -5.70 0.57 -10.27
CA ARG A 9 -5.05 0.85 -11.57
C ARG A 9 -4.13 -0.29 -12.04
N LYS A 10 -3.60 -1.07 -11.11
CA LYS A 10 -2.73 -2.23 -11.40
C LYS A 10 -3.46 -3.57 -11.40
N GLY A 11 -4.79 -3.58 -11.27
CA GLY A 11 -5.59 -4.80 -11.23
C GLY A 11 -5.23 -5.73 -10.07
N MET A 12 -4.66 -5.20 -8.98
CA MET A 12 -4.21 -6.02 -7.85
C MET A 12 -5.30 -6.14 -6.77
N THR A 13 -5.35 -7.29 -6.09
CA THR A 13 -6.14 -7.48 -4.88
C THR A 13 -5.37 -7.01 -3.64
N GLN A 14 -6.07 -6.75 -2.52
CA GLN A 14 -5.40 -6.39 -1.25
C GLN A 14 -4.43 -7.50 -0.81
N GLU A 15 -4.80 -8.77 -1.01
CA GLU A 15 -3.97 -9.95 -0.72
C GLU A 15 -2.65 -9.92 -1.52
N GLN A 16 -2.72 -9.58 -2.81
CA GLN A 16 -1.54 -9.51 -3.67
C GLN A 16 -0.58 -8.40 -3.24
N VAL A 17 -1.10 -7.21 -2.91
CA VAL A 17 -0.29 -6.10 -2.41
C VAL A 17 0.33 -6.47 -1.06
N ALA A 18 -0.45 -7.05 -0.15
CA ALA A 18 0.01 -7.47 1.17
C ALA A 18 1.16 -8.48 1.07
N LYS A 19 1.01 -9.52 0.24
CA LYS A 19 2.03 -10.53 -0.01
C LYS A 19 3.32 -9.92 -0.57
N LYS A 20 3.21 -9.02 -1.56
CA LYS A 20 4.38 -8.33 -2.17
C LYS A 20 5.05 -7.37 -1.19
N ALA A 21 4.29 -6.65 -0.36
CA ALA A 21 4.80 -5.71 0.63
C ALA A 21 5.23 -6.37 1.95
N LYS A 22 5.04 -7.69 2.10
CA LYS A 22 5.30 -8.45 3.33
C LYS A 22 4.58 -7.83 4.54
N VAL A 23 3.31 -7.51 4.37
CA VAL A 23 2.39 -7.04 5.42
C VAL A 23 1.12 -7.89 5.39
N THR A 24 0.24 -7.74 6.38
CA THR A 24 -1.04 -8.45 6.38
C THR A 24 -2.05 -7.77 5.45
N LYS A 25 -3.01 -8.53 4.91
CA LYS A 25 -4.14 -7.98 4.16
C LYS A 25 -4.93 -6.97 5.00
N PHE A 26 -5.13 -7.28 6.29
CA PHE A 26 -5.77 -6.37 7.24
C PHE A 26 -5.04 -5.02 7.31
N TYR A 27 -3.70 -5.03 7.34
CA TYR A 27 -2.91 -3.81 7.33
C TYR A 27 -3.13 -2.97 6.07
N VAL A 28 -3.17 -3.60 4.88
CA VAL A 28 -3.49 -2.91 3.62
C VAL A 28 -4.89 -2.31 3.67
N SER A 29 -5.87 -3.05 4.18
CA SER A 29 -7.24 -2.55 4.37
C SER A 29 -7.28 -1.33 5.31
N GLN A 30 -6.56 -1.37 6.43
CA GLN A 30 -6.47 -0.24 7.36
C GLN A 30 -5.87 1.02 6.72
N LEU A 31 -4.88 0.86 5.84
CA LEU A 31 -4.32 1.97 5.07
C LEU A 31 -5.32 2.51 4.02
N GLU A 32 -6.03 1.62 3.31
CA GLU A 32 -7.01 2.02 2.29
C GLU A 32 -8.26 2.69 2.87
N THR A 33 -8.61 2.38 4.11
CA THR A 33 -9.75 2.94 4.85
C THR A 33 -9.38 4.15 5.70
N GLY A 34 -8.10 4.50 5.78
CA GLY A 34 -7.60 5.62 6.60
C GLY A 34 -7.59 5.36 8.10
N LEU A 35 -7.92 4.14 8.55
CA LEU A 35 -7.77 3.70 9.95
C LEU A 35 -6.32 3.74 10.42
N ARG A 36 -5.37 3.58 9.49
CA ARG A 36 -3.94 3.74 9.74
C ARG A 36 -3.36 4.74 8.75
N LYS A 37 -2.69 5.79 9.25
CA LYS A 37 -2.17 6.89 8.43
C LYS A 37 -0.64 7.02 8.44
N ASN A 38 0.01 6.46 9.47
CA ASN A 38 1.46 6.59 9.67
C ASN A 38 2.16 5.22 9.62
N PRO A 39 2.22 4.55 8.46
CA PRO A 39 3.13 3.42 8.27
C PRO A 39 4.59 3.86 8.46
N SER A 40 5.43 2.99 9.00
CA SER A 40 6.86 3.27 9.11
C SER A 40 7.51 3.36 7.72
N LEU A 41 8.60 4.12 7.59
CA LEU A 41 9.32 4.26 6.32
C LEU A 41 9.70 2.92 5.65
N PRO A 42 10.12 1.87 6.39
CA PRO A 42 10.34 0.55 5.80
C PRO A 42 9.07 -0.09 5.23
N VAL A 43 7.90 0.14 5.83
CA VAL A 43 6.62 -0.37 5.31
C VAL A 43 6.22 0.41 4.05
N LEU A 44 6.35 1.74 4.07
CA LEU A 44 6.11 2.60 2.91
C LEU A 44 6.94 2.16 1.70
N ARG A 45 8.25 1.93 1.88
CA ARG A 45 9.13 1.45 0.80
C ARG A 45 8.67 0.11 0.23
N ARG A 46 8.23 -0.82 1.08
CA ARG A 46 7.73 -2.12 0.64
C ARG A 46 6.41 -2.01 -0.12
N LEU A 47 5.50 -1.15 0.33
CA LEU A 47 4.24 -0.85 -0.36
C LEU A 47 4.50 -0.19 -1.72
N ALA A 48 5.37 0.82 -1.75
CA ALA A 48 5.77 1.51 -2.97
C ALA A 48 6.36 0.53 -4.00
N LYS A 49 7.26 -0.35 -3.55
CA LYS A 49 7.82 -1.43 -4.39
C LYS A 49 6.74 -2.42 -4.87
N ALA A 50 5.83 -2.85 -3.98
CA ALA A 50 4.75 -3.76 -4.32
C ALA A 50 3.78 -3.16 -5.36
N LEU A 51 3.50 -1.88 -5.22
CA LEU A 51 2.66 -1.08 -6.10
C LEU A 51 3.44 -0.54 -7.30
N GLY A 52 4.76 -0.73 -7.40
CA GLY A 52 5.60 -0.19 -8.48
C GLY A 52 5.41 1.30 -8.72
N VAL A 53 5.46 2.10 -7.65
CA VAL A 53 5.42 3.56 -7.65
C VAL A 53 6.55 4.10 -6.77
N PRO A 54 7.01 5.35 -6.97
CA PRO A 54 7.92 5.99 -6.02
C PRO A 54 7.25 6.14 -4.65
N VAL A 55 8.06 6.15 -3.58
CA VAL A 55 7.53 6.24 -2.20
C VAL A 55 6.79 7.56 -1.94
N THR A 56 7.13 8.61 -2.70
CA THR A 56 6.51 9.94 -2.64
C THR A 56 5.03 9.91 -3.01
N GLU A 57 4.60 8.99 -3.88
CA GLU A 57 3.18 8.77 -4.21
C GLU A 57 2.35 8.25 -3.03
N LEU A 58 3.02 7.78 -1.96
CA LEU A 58 2.38 7.29 -0.74
C LEU A 58 2.49 8.28 0.45
N LEU A 59 3.05 9.48 0.23
CA LEU A 59 3.25 10.52 1.25
C LEU A 59 2.20 11.64 1.19
N GLU A 60 1.20 11.52 0.32
CA GLU A 60 0.08 12.46 0.18
C GLU A 60 -1.14 12.08 1.02
#